data_AF-A0A7W1XVT0-F1
#
_entry.id   AF-A0A7W1XVT0-F1
#
_cell.length_a   1.000
_cell.length_b   1.000
_cell.length_c   1.000
_cell.angle_alpha   90.00
_cell.angle_beta   90.00
_cell.angle_gamma   90.00
#
_symmetry.space_group_name_H-M   'P 1'
#
loop_
_entity.id
_entity.type
_entity.pdbx_description
1 polymer ?
#
loop_
_entity_poly.entity_id
_entity_poly.type
_entity_poly.pdbx_seq_one_letter_code
_entity_poly.pdbx_strand_id
1 'polypeptide(L)'
;MLIIPRWMGKKGFVALSISTLAILLLLVMVAQEFRNRNLRTMQEIYRSAGFEDFSDYAQSIVADRDPGLFPLKSREEVDQFLSKNSSRLDVDPDSPPDPQGAVEAVMAYDQEFLAVVESLPGRPPMNSETAHLDSFNYTGIRSRLASLSSAARAVGDCKQVTTLMIEALKANDSLCAGGTMVEELVRQAILGDFLKNFWLNQLACEDSSDSLGNAQRLLETIEMVESPLTSIRRAFMTEILGSIELVQVNRSSFFPSGVMGYIHEPDIYFYLTHQLRLLNDLENLDTLTGFSKLPEIPWYAIYTKVLILGEDAWNNALSNSRGMHGLLEFTKDCLRALIHMKSPGSGGGDSLPEFTKYTALEDGELGSGKKFLIYVGPEIPGRLNELVDLRFPLP
;
A
#
# COMPACT_ATOMS: atom_id res chain seq x y z
N MET A 1 49.26 26.38 -20.39
CA MET A 1 49.38 27.24 -21.59
C MET A 1 48.04 27.18 -22.31
N LEU A 2 47.23 28.24 -22.24
CA LEU A 2 45.91 28.29 -22.90
C LEU A 2 46.13 28.42 -24.41
N ILE A 3 45.55 27.50 -25.19
CA ILE A 3 45.59 27.53 -26.65
C ILE A 3 44.66 28.66 -27.09
N ILE A 4 45.19 29.88 -27.23
CA ILE A 4 44.45 31.01 -27.79
C ILE A 4 44.39 30.79 -29.31
N PRO A 5 43.20 30.68 -29.90
CA PRO A 5 43.07 30.54 -31.34
C PRO A 5 43.71 31.76 -32.05
N ARG A 6 44.60 31.52 -33.02
CA ARG A 6 45.44 32.56 -33.68
C ARG A 6 44.67 33.71 -34.36
N TRP A 7 43.35 33.56 -34.52
CA TRP A 7 42.43 34.53 -35.14
C TRP A 7 41.82 35.53 -34.13
N MET A 8 41.96 35.30 -32.82
CA MET A 8 41.52 36.23 -31.78
C MET A 8 42.69 37.09 -31.28
N GLY A 9 42.62 38.41 -31.53
CA GLY A 9 43.52 39.37 -30.89
C GLY A 9 43.31 39.46 -29.37
N LYS A 10 44.28 40.02 -28.63
CA LYS A 10 44.25 40.14 -27.15
C LYS A 10 42.94 40.74 -26.60
N LYS A 11 42.39 41.75 -27.28
CA LYS A 11 41.11 42.38 -26.91
C LYS A 11 39.91 41.45 -27.08
N GLY A 12 39.92 40.61 -28.12
CA GLY A 12 38.89 39.59 -28.35
C GLY A 12 38.93 38.49 -27.29
N PHE A 13 40.13 38.05 -26.89
CA PHE A 13 40.29 37.08 -25.80
C PHE A 13 39.75 37.62 -24.48
N VAL A 14 40.12 38.86 -24.12
CA VAL A 14 39.61 39.51 -22.90
C VAL A 14 38.08 39.66 -22.96
N ALA A 15 37.52 40.11 -24.09
CA ALA A 15 36.07 40.22 -24.25
C ALA A 15 35.36 38.87 -24.11
N LEU A 16 35.90 37.81 -24.73
CA LEU A 16 35.34 36.46 -24.60
C LEU A 16 35.43 35.95 -23.16
N SER A 17 36.57 36.11 -22.48
CA SER A 17 36.71 35.71 -21.07
C SER A 17 35.76 36.45 -20.15
N ILE A 18 35.58 37.76 -20.33
CA ILE A 18 34.63 38.56 -19.53
C ILE A 18 33.19 38.12 -19.83
N SER A 19 32.83 37.92 -21.09
CA SER A 19 31.49 37.45 -21.47
C SER A 19 31.21 36.04 -20.93
N THR A 20 32.17 35.12 -21.03
CA THR A 20 32.05 33.78 -20.46
C THR A 20 31.92 33.84 -18.93
N LEU A 21 32.71 34.67 -18.26
CA LEU A 21 32.60 34.86 -16.81
C LEU A 21 31.24 35.44 -16.41
N ALA A 22 30.74 36.44 -17.14
CA ALA A 22 29.43 37.03 -16.91
C ALA A 22 28.30 36.00 -17.10
N ILE A 23 28.37 35.18 -18.15
CA ILE A 23 27.41 34.09 -18.38
C ILE A 23 27.47 33.06 -17.24
N LEU A 24 28.67 32.64 -16.82
CA LEU A 24 28.83 31.70 -15.70
C LEU A 24 28.26 32.26 -14.40
N LEU A 25 28.51 33.54 -14.08
CA LEU A 25 27.95 34.19 -12.91
C LEU A 25 26.42 34.28 -12.98
N LEU A 26 25.86 34.60 -14.14
CA LEU A 26 24.41 34.59 -14.35
C LEU A 26 23.81 33.20 -14.16
N LEU A 27 24.46 32.15 -14.68
CA LEU A 27 24.01 30.77 -14.48
C LEU A 27 24.03 30.37 -13.00
N VAL A 28 25.08 30.77 -12.26
CA VAL A 28 25.15 30.55 -10.80
C VAL A 28 24.03 31.28 -10.07
N MET A 29 23.78 32.54 -10.41
CA MET A 29 22.69 33.32 -9.79
C MET A 29 21.31 32.70 -10.07
N VAL A 30 21.08 32.23 -11.30
CA VAL A 30 19.83 31.53 -11.67
C VAL A 30 19.70 30.24 -10.87
N ALA A 31 20.76 29.44 -10.76
CA ALA A 31 20.73 28.20 -10.00
C ALA A 31 20.45 28.44 -8.50
N GLN A 32 21.03 29.50 -7.92
CA GLN A 32 20.76 29.91 -6.55
C GLN A 32 19.31 30.35 -6.35
N GLU A 33 18.71 31.07 -7.30
CA GLU A 33 17.30 31.45 -7.21
C GLU A 33 16.39 30.22 -7.25
N PHE A 34 16.66 29.27 -8.16
CA PHE A 34 15.93 28.00 -8.18
C PHE A 34 16.09 27.24 -6.87
N ARG A 35 17.29 27.15 -6.31
CA ARG A 35 17.51 26.49 -5.02
C ARG A 35 16.71 27.13 -3.89
N ASN A 36 16.73 28.46 -3.80
CA ASN A 36 15.95 29.19 -2.80
C ASN A 36 14.45 29.01 -3.00
N ARG A 37 14.01 28.86 -4.25
CA ARG A 37 12.62 28.57 -4.59
C ARG A 37 12.24 27.13 -4.22
N ASN A 38 13.11 26.16 -4.52
CA ASN A 38 12.95 24.75 -4.18
C ASN A 38 12.81 24.57 -2.67
N LEU A 39 13.68 25.18 -1.88
CA LEU A 39 13.59 25.15 -0.42
C LEU A 39 12.25 25.72 0.11
N ARG A 40 11.77 26.83 -0.48
CA ARG A 40 10.45 27.39 -0.14
C ARG A 40 9.31 26.44 -0.51
N THR A 41 9.38 25.83 -1.69
CA THR A 41 8.36 24.88 -2.16
C THR A 41 8.34 23.58 -1.33
N MET A 42 9.50 23.06 -0.92
CA MET A 42 9.55 21.90 0.00
C MET A 42 8.85 22.22 1.34
N GLN A 43 9.13 23.39 1.92
CA GLN A 43 8.45 23.84 3.14
C GLN A 43 6.94 24.05 2.93
N GLU A 44 6.53 24.55 1.77
CA GLU A 44 5.12 24.70 1.41
C GLU A 44 4.41 23.34 1.33
N ILE A 45 5.06 22.32 0.77
CA ILE A 45 4.53 20.95 0.71
C ILE A 45 4.32 20.38 2.12
N TYR A 46 5.31 20.49 3.01
CA TYR A 46 5.16 20.03 4.40
C TYR A 46 4.04 20.77 5.14
N ARG A 47 3.96 22.08 4.99
CA ARG A 47 2.86 22.88 5.57
C ARG A 47 1.49 22.48 5.04
N SER A 48 1.38 22.20 3.74
CA SER A 48 0.13 21.72 3.13
C SER A 48 -0.26 20.34 3.65
N ALA A 49 0.73 19.47 3.90
CA ALA A 49 0.53 18.16 4.49
C ALA A 49 0.18 18.20 5.99
N GLY A 50 0.44 19.33 6.66
CA GLY A 50 0.19 19.50 8.10
C GLY A 50 1.34 19.05 9.01
N PHE A 51 2.56 18.91 8.48
CA PHE A 51 3.74 18.45 9.23
C PHE A 51 4.90 19.42 9.11
N GLU A 52 5.83 19.38 10.07
CA GLU A 52 7.06 20.19 10.00
C GLU A 52 8.12 19.59 9.06
N ASP A 53 8.29 18.27 9.10
CA ASP A 53 9.20 17.50 8.27
C ASP A 53 8.73 16.03 8.13
N PHE A 54 9.53 15.19 7.47
CA PHE A 54 9.20 13.77 7.32
C PHE A 54 9.20 13.00 8.64
N SER A 55 10.03 13.40 9.62
CA SER A 55 10.11 12.71 10.92
C SER A 55 8.85 12.93 11.73
N ASP A 56 8.34 14.18 11.74
CA ASP A 56 7.06 14.54 12.33
C ASP A 56 5.91 13.74 11.70
N TYR A 57 5.87 13.67 10.36
CA TYR A 57 4.92 12.82 9.63
C TYR A 57 5.05 11.34 10.02
N ALA A 58 6.25 10.77 10.02
CA ALA A 58 6.46 9.35 10.35
C ALA A 58 6.07 9.03 11.80
N GLN A 59 6.26 9.96 12.73
CA GLN A 59 5.81 9.83 14.11
C GLN A 59 4.28 9.84 14.20
N SER A 60 3.60 10.71 13.43
CA SER A 60 2.13 10.80 13.42
C SER A 60 1.45 9.49 13.02
N ILE A 61 2.06 8.71 12.11
CA ILE A 61 1.53 7.40 11.69
C ILE A 61 1.36 6.45 12.88
N VAL A 62 2.28 6.51 13.85
CA VAL A 62 2.27 5.65 15.03
C VAL A 62 1.46 6.29 16.16
N ALA A 63 1.66 7.60 16.40
CA ALA A 63 1.07 8.31 17.53
C ALA A 63 -0.44 8.54 17.39
N ASP A 64 -0.91 8.83 16.17
CA ASP A 64 -2.30 9.18 15.88
C ASP A 64 -3.10 7.98 15.36
N ARG A 65 -2.53 6.76 15.42
CA ARG A 65 -3.22 5.55 14.98
C ARG A 65 -4.41 5.26 15.90
N ASP A 66 -5.54 4.93 15.29
CA ASP A 66 -6.74 4.52 16.02
C ASP A 66 -6.45 3.29 16.91
N PRO A 67 -6.69 3.37 18.23
CA PRO A 67 -6.44 2.25 19.14
C PRO A 67 -7.36 1.04 18.91
N GLY A 68 -8.44 1.19 18.14
CA GLY A 68 -9.31 0.09 17.69
C GLY A 68 -8.71 -0.75 16.57
N LEU A 69 -7.62 -0.29 15.92
CA LEU A 69 -6.95 -1.04 14.86
C LEU A 69 -5.88 -1.97 15.41
N PHE A 70 -5.42 -2.92 14.59
CA PHE A 70 -4.27 -3.74 14.95
C PHE A 70 -3.01 -2.89 15.19
N PRO A 71 -2.22 -3.20 16.24
CA PRO A 71 -1.01 -2.47 16.54
C PRO A 71 0.04 -2.70 15.45
N LEU A 72 0.75 -1.64 15.07
CA LEU A 72 1.85 -1.72 14.12
C LEU A 72 3.06 -2.37 14.77
N LYS A 73 3.68 -3.31 14.04
CA LYS A 73 4.86 -4.05 14.49
C LYS A 73 6.07 -3.73 13.63
N SER A 74 7.25 -3.80 14.25
CA SER A 74 8.52 -3.72 13.53
C SER A 74 8.66 -4.89 12.56
N ARG A 75 9.38 -4.70 11.46
CA ARG A 75 9.59 -5.73 10.42
C ARG A 75 10.97 -6.40 10.48
N GLU A 76 11.94 -5.78 11.13
CA GLU A 76 13.35 -6.18 11.06
C GLU A 76 13.59 -7.66 11.37
N GLU A 77 13.01 -8.16 12.47
CA GLU A 77 13.19 -9.55 12.90
C GLU A 77 12.46 -10.55 11.99
N VAL A 78 11.32 -10.15 11.42
CA VAL A 78 10.56 -10.98 10.46
C VAL A 78 11.35 -11.15 9.18
N ASP A 79 11.90 -10.06 8.64
CA ASP A 79 12.67 -10.13 7.40
C ASP A 79 13.98 -10.91 7.60
N GLN A 80 14.60 -10.82 8.79
CA GLN A 80 15.72 -11.68 9.17
C GLN A 80 15.31 -13.15 9.28
N PHE A 81 14.17 -13.45 9.91
CA PHE A 81 13.65 -14.81 10.03
C PHE A 81 13.39 -15.43 8.65
N LEU A 82 12.71 -14.69 7.76
CA LEU A 82 12.41 -15.15 6.41
C LEU A 82 13.69 -15.37 5.59
N SER A 83 14.66 -14.46 5.72
CA SER A 83 15.95 -14.59 5.03
C SER A 83 16.76 -15.79 5.52
N LYS A 84 16.77 -16.07 6.83
CA LYS A 84 17.47 -17.23 7.42
C LYS A 84 16.81 -18.56 7.05
N ASN A 85 15.53 -18.56 6.71
CA ASN A 85 14.73 -19.75 6.45
C ASN A 85 14.27 -19.87 4.98
N SER A 86 14.90 -19.15 4.04
CA SER A 86 14.42 -19.07 2.65
C SER A 86 14.39 -20.41 1.92
N SER A 87 15.30 -21.34 2.25
CA SER A 87 15.41 -22.66 1.61
C SER A 87 14.70 -23.78 2.36
N ARG A 88 13.98 -23.47 3.45
CA ARG A 88 13.41 -24.50 4.35
C ARG A 88 12.31 -25.33 3.69
N LEU A 89 11.64 -24.76 2.69
CA LEU A 89 10.58 -25.43 1.93
C LEU A 89 11.03 -25.80 0.51
N ASP A 90 12.33 -25.77 0.23
CA ASP A 90 12.84 -26.20 -1.07
C ASP A 90 12.58 -27.70 -1.24
N VAL A 91 11.92 -28.06 -2.33
CA VAL A 91 11.64 -29.45 -2.68
C VAL A 91 12.84 -29.99 -3.43
N ASP A 92 13.44 -31.06 -2.91
CA ASP A 92 14.45 -31.83 -3.63
C ASP A 92 13.79 -32.52 -4.84
N PRO A 93 14.16 -32.17 -6.09
CA PRO A 93 13.54 -32.73 -7.28
C PRO A 93 13.78 -34.24 -7.44
N ASP A 94 14.78 -34.80 -6.77
CA ASP A 94 15.12 -36.23 -6.84
C ASP A 94 14.45 -37.08 -5.75
N SER A 95 13.78 -36.44 -4.77
CA SER A 95 13.08 -37.11 -3.69
C SER A 95 11.65 -37.53 -4.10
N PRO A 96 11.16 -38.71 -3.65
CA PRO A 96 9.78 -39.12 -3.92
C PRO A 96 8.79 -38.11 -3.32
N PRO A 97 7.67 -37.81 -4.00
CA PRO A 97 6.69 -36.85 -3.49
C PRO A 97 6.06 -37.36 -2.20
N ASP A 98 6.20 -36.58 -1.12
CA ASP A 98 5.53 -36.77 0.16
C ASP A 98 4.61 -35.57 0.46
N PRO A 99 3.34 -35.60 -0.02
CA PRO A 99 2.43 -34.48 0.16
C PRO A 99 2.07 -34.21 1.63
N GLN A 100 2.00 -35.25 2.47
CA GLN A 100 1.60 -35.11 3.86
C GLN A 100 2.73 -34.46 4.68
N GLY A 101 3.97 -34.96 4.52
CA GLY A 101 5.14 -34.36 5.14
C GLY A 101 5.38 -32.91 4.69
N ALA A 102 5.09 -32.59 3.42
CA ALA A 102 5.16 -31.23 2.91
C ALA A 102 4.15 -30.28 3.58
N VAL A 103 2.90 -30.72 3.76
CA VAL A 103 1.87 -29.92 4.45
C VAL A 103 2.25 -29.66 5.90
N GLU A 104 2.71 -30.69 6.63
CA GLU A 104 3.13 -30.56 8.02
C GLU A 104 4.33 -29.61 8.18
N ALA A 105 5.32 -29.70 7.28
CA ALA A 105 6.47 -28.79 7.27
C ALA A 105 6.06 -27.33 7.02
N VAL A 106 5.12 -27.10 6.10
CA VAL A 106 4.59 -25.76 5.83
C VAL A 106 3.81 -25.22 7.02
N MET A 107 2.97 -26.03 7.66
CA MET A 107 2.22 -25.63 8.85
C MET A 107 3.14 -25.27 10.02
N ALA A 108 4.18 -26.09 10.26
CA ALA A 108 5.17 -25.81 11.29
C ALA A 108 5.91 -24.48 11.01
N TYR A 109 6.32 -24.24 9.76
CA TYR A 109 7.00 -23.00 9.39
C TYR A 109 6.09 -21.77 9.55
N ASP A 110 4.82 -21.89 9.19
CA ASP A 110 3.85 -20.81 9.34
C ASP A 110 3.53 -20.51 10.81
N GLN A 111 3.49 -21.52 11.67
CA GLN A 111 3.34 -21.34 13.12
C GLN A 111 4.55 -20.63 13.73
N GLU A 112 5.77 -21.01 13.34
CA GLU A 112 6.99 -20.30 13.77
C GLU A 112 6.99 -18.85 13.28
N PHE A 113 6.59 -18.62 12.03
CA PHE A 113 6.43 -17.27 11.48
C PHE A 113 5.46 -16.44 12.33
N LEU A 114 4.28 -16.98 12.65
CA LEU A 114 3.31 -16.28 13.51
C LEU A 114 3.88 -16.00 14.90
N ALA A 115 4.57 -16.96 15.52
CA ALA A 115 5.19 -16.76 16.82
C ALA A 115 6.22 -15.63 16.81
N VAL A 116 7.03 -15.53 15.74
CA VAL A 116 7.95 -14.40 15.54
C VAL A 116 7.15 -13.10 15.46
N VAL A 117 6.12 -13.04 14.60
CA VAL A 117 5.26 -11.84 14.45
C VAL A 117 4.63 -11.43 15.78
N GLU A 118 4.16 -12.36 16.58
CA GLU A 118 3.54 -12.08 17.87
C GLU A 118 4.52 -11.46 18.88
N SER A 119 5.78 -11.91 18.87
CA SER A 119 6.82 -11.44 19.79
C SER A 119 7.39 -10.04 19.49
N LEU A 120 7.11 -9.49 18.30
CA LEU A 120 7.74 -8.24 17.85
C LEU A 120 7.32 -7.03 18.70
N PRO A 121 8.24 -6.09 18.92
CA PRO A 121 7.91 -4.80 19.51
C PRO A 121 7.05 -3.95 18.56
N GLY A 122 6.50 -2.87 19.12
CA GLY A 122 5.83 -1.83 18.34
C GLY A 122 6.76 -1.19 17.32
N ARG A 123 6.20 -0.74 16.20
CA ARG A 123 6.96 -0.13 15.10
C ARG A 123 7.55 1.23 15.53
N PRO A 124 8.88 1.46 15.37
CA PRO A 124 9.45 2.80 15.51
C PRO A 124 9.09 3.69 14.32
N PRO A 125 9.09 5.03 14.47
CA PRO A 125 8.95 5.94 13.33
C PRO A 125 10.01 5.65 12.26
N MET A 126 9.57 5.57 11.01
CA MET A 126 10.43 5.28 9.87
C MET A 126 11.19 6.55 9.46
N ASN A 127 12.44 6.42 9.02
CA ASN A 127 13.16 7.51 8.36
C ASN A 127 12.99 7.40 6.83
N SER A 128 13.26 8.49 6.10
CA SER A 128 13.04 8.55 4.64
C SER A 128 13.94 7.59 3.85
N GLU A 129 15.11 7.25 4.36
CA GLU A 129 15.99 6.27 3.72
C GLU A 129 15.41 4.86 3.83
N THR A 130 15.04 4.43 5.02
CA THR A 130 14.37 3.14 5.25
C THR A 130 13.10 3.01 4.42
N ALA A 131 12.33 4.09 4.28
CA ALA A 131 11.12 4.09 3.45
C ALA A 131 11.39 3.81 1.96
N HIS A 132 12.53 4.25 1.42
CA HIS A 132 12.81 4.21 -0.02
C HIS A 132 13.95 3.27 -0.44
N LEU A 133 14.82 2.86 0.49
CA LEU A 133 16.08 2.17 0.20
C LEU A 133 16.18 0.78 0.83
N ASP A 134 15.32 0.42 1.80
CA ASP A 134 15.41 -0.88 2.46
C ASP A 134 14.78 -2.01 1.63
N SER A 135 15.55 -3.10 1.49
CA SER A 135 15.12 -4.31 0.81
C SER A 135 14.41 -5.25 1.79
N PHE A 136 13.12 -5.04 2.02
CA PHE A 136 12.33 -5.97 2.82
C PHE A 136 11.92 -7.22 2.03
N ASN A 137 11.71 -8.34 2.74
CA ASN A 137 11.35 -9.63 2.13
C ASN A 137 9.82 -9.74 1.93
N TYR A 138 9.28 -8.86 1.09
CA TYR A 138 7.87 -8.79 0.75
C TYR A 138 7.31 -10.10 0.17
N THR A 139 8.11 -10.79 -0.64
CA THR A 139 7.73 -12.08 -1.23
C THR A 139 7.57 -13.14 -0.15
N GLY A 140 8.48 -13.19 0.83
CA GLY A 140 8.40 -14.09 1.98
C GLY A 140 7.15 -13.83 2.81
N ILE A 141 6.90 -12.57 3.20
CA ILE A 141 5.70 -12.18 3.95
C ILE A 141 4.43 -12.59 3.22
N ARG A 142 4.29 -12.19 1.94
CA ARG A 142 3.13 -12.54 1.14
C ARG A 142 2.95 -14.06 1.06
N SER A 143 4.04 -14.80 0.82
CA SER A 143 4.01 -16.26 0.75
C SER A 143 3.46 -16.87 2.03
N ARG A 144 3.97 -16.47 3.20
CA ARG A 144 3.55 -17.03 4.51
C ARG A 144 2.12 -16.65 4.88
N LEU A 145 1.70 -15.42 4.62
CA LEU A 145 0.35 -14.96 4.96
C LEU A 145 -0.74 -15.53 4.03
N ALA A 146 -0.46 -15.61 2.72
CA ALA A 146 -1.34 -16.30 1.78
C ALA A 146 -1.43 -17.81 2.07
N SER A 147 -0.30 -18.40 2.49
CA SER A 147 -0.17 -19.78 2.97
C SER A 147 -1.13 -20.02 4.14
N LEU A 148 -1.07 -19.22 5.20
CA LEU A 148 -1.98 -19.29 6.35
C LEU A 148 -3.47 -19.14 6.00
N SER A 149 -3.79 -18.35 4.97
CA SER A 149 -5.18 -18.08 4.57
C SER A 149 -5.78 -19.17 3.67
N SER A 150 -5.00 -20.18 3.26
CA SER A 150 -5.44 -21.17 2.28
C SER A 150 -6.45 -22.17 2.85
N ALA A 151 -7.68 -22.13 2.31
CA ALA A 151 -8.78 -23.02 2.67
C ALA A 151 -8.47 -24.52 2.48
N ALA A 152 -7.57 -24.86 1.54
CA ALA A 152 -7.24 -26.23 1.19
C ALA A 152 -6.47 -27.02 2.27
N ARG A 153 -6.16 -26.38 3.41
CA ARG A 153 -5.25 -26.91 4.43
C ARG A 153 -5.88 -27.70 5.54
N ALA A 154 -7.10 -27.35 5.93
CA ALA A 154 -7.77 -28.12 6.97
C ALA A 154 -8.67 -29.13 6.28
N VAL A 155 -8.43 -30.40 6.58
CA VAL A 155 -9.27 -31.54 6.21
C VAL A 155 -10.65 -31.40 6.89
N GLY A 156 -11.45 -30.42 6.48
CA GLY A 156 -12.80 -30.16 6.99
C GLY A 156 -12.92 -29.46 8.36
N ASP A 157 -11.85 -28.99 9.00
CA ASP A 157 -11.93 -28.25 10.27
C ASP A 157 -12.08 -26.74 10.04
N CYS A 158 -13.34 -26.31 9.89
CA CYS A 158 -13.73 -24.91 9.71
C CYS A 158 -13.22 -23.95 10.79
N LYS A 159 -13.08 -24.41 12.03
CA LYS A 159 -12.63 -23.58 13.15
C LYS A 159 -11.14 -23.30 13.07
N GLN A 160 -10.36 -24.32 12.72
CA GLN A 160 -8.92 -24.17 12.51
C GLN A 160 -8.65 -23.20 11.34
N VAL A 161 -9.36 -23.35 10.21
CA VAL A 161 -9.20 -22.44 9.06
C VAL A 161 -9.51 -21.00 9.44
N THR A 162 -10.65 -20.78 10.11
CA THR A 162 -11.04 -19.45 10.58
C THR A 162 -9.97 -18.83 11.47
N THR A 163 -9.40 -19.62 12.38
CA THR A 163 -8.34 -19.15 13.29
C THR A 163 -7.09 -18.73 12.50
N LEU A 164 -6.64 -19.54 11.54
CA LEU A 164 -5.45 -19.23 10.73
C LEU A 164 -5.67 -18.00 9.83
N MET A 165 -6.88 -17.84 9.28
CA MET A 165 -7.24 -16.66 8.50
C MET A 165 -7.22 -15.38 9.35
N ILE A 166 -7.73 -15.45 10.59
CA ILE A 166 -7.69 -14.33 11.54
C ILE A 166 -6.25 -13.94 11.87
N GLU A 167 -5.40 -14.91 12.19
CA GLU A 167 -3.98 -14.64 12.49
C GLU A 167 -3.24 -14.08 11.26
N ALA A 168 -3.55 -14.57 10.05
CA ALA A 168 -2.98 -14.01 8.83
C ALA A 168 -3.40 -12.55 8.60
N LEU A 169 -4.68 -12.22 8.83
CA LEU A 169 -5.21 -10.87 8.66
C LEU A 169 -4.62 -9.89 9.68
N LYS A 170 -4.56 -10.29 10.95
CA LYS A 170 -3.91 -9.56 12.05
C LYS A 170 -2.43 -9.30 11.73
N ALA A 171 -1.69 -10.34 11.34
CA ALA A 171 -0.29 -10.20 10.96
C ALA A 171 -0.09 -9.31 9.72
N ASN A 172 -0.96 -9.43 8.72
CA ASN A 172 -0.92 -8.57 7.52
C ASN A 172 -1.07 -7.09 7.87
N ASP A 173 -2.07 -6.74 8.67
CA ASP A 173 -2.31 -5.35 9.05
C ASP A 173 -1.19 -4.83 9.96
N SER A 174 -0.78 -5.59 10.98
CA SER A 174 0.32 -5.21 11.87
C SER A 174 1.66 -4.99 11.16
N LEU A 175 1.96 -5.75 10.10
CA LEU A 175 3.24 -5.68 9.39
C LEU A 175 3.23 -4.71 8.21
N CYS A 176 2.10 -4.52 7.52
CA CYS A 176 2.07 -3.79 6.25
C CYS A 176 1.23 -2.50 6.30
N ALA A 177 0.35 -2.30 7.29
CA ALA A 177 -0.45 -1.09 7.38
C ALA A 177 0.40 0.14 7.76
N GLY A 178 -0.05 1.33 7.37
CA GLY A 178 0.64 2.60 7.66
C GLY A 178 2.08 2.67 7.11
N GLY A 179 2.36 1.95 6.03
CA GLY A 179 3.69 1.78 5.46
C GLY A 179 3.89 2.50 4.12
N THR A 180 4.94 2.07 3.41
CA THR A 180 5.29 2.49 2.04
C THR A 180 4.26 2.03 0.99
N MET A 181 4.38 2.50 -0.25
CA MET A 181 3.52 2.01 -1.35
C MET A 181 3.64 0.51 -1.57
N VAL A 182 4.86 -0.05 -1.46
CA VAL A 182 5.06 -1.49 -1.62
C VAL A 182 4.39 -2.28 -0.51
N GLU A 183 4.46 -1.78 0.74
CA GLU A 183 3.78 -2.40 1.88
C GLU A 183 2.27 -2.42 1.70
N GLU A 184 1.66 -1.32 1.28
CA GLU A 184 0.21 -1.28 1.06
C GLU A 184 -0.22 -2.17 -0.11
N LEU A 185 0.53 -2.22 -1.21
CA LEU A 185 0.22 -3.12 -2.33
C LEU A 185 0.31 -4.60 -1.91
N VAL A 186 1.27 -4.95 -1.07
CA VAL A 186 1.38 -6.30 -0.47
C VAL A 186 0.22 -6.56 0.49
N ARG A 187 -0.13 -5.58 1.34
CA ARG A 187 -1.26 -5.66 2.27
C ARG A 187 -2.56 -5.94 1.53
N GLN A 188 -2.83 -5.21 0.46
CA GLN A 188 -4.01 -5.38 -0.39
C GLN A 188 -4.02 -6.72 -1.11
N ALA A 189 -2.86 -7.20 -1.59
CA ALA A 189 -2.78 -8.51 -2.23
C ALA A 189 -3.14 -9.64 -1.25
N ILE A 190 -2.64 -9.58 -0.01
CA ILE A 190 -2.94 -10.56 1.04
C ILE A 190 -4.39 -10.42 1.50
N LEU A 191 -4.91 -9.20 1.61
CA LEU A 191 -6.33 -8.97 1.93
C LEU A 191 -7.23 -9.56 0.84
N GLY A 192 -6.86 -9.42 -0.43
CA GLY A 192 -7.57 -10.08 -1.54
C GLY A 192 -7.53 -11.60 -1.44
N ASP A 193 -6.38 -12.19 -1.11
CA ASP A 193 -6.25 -13.62 -0.87
C ASP A 193 -7.13 -14.06 0.32
N PHE A 194 -7.18 -13.29 1.42
CA PHE A 194 -8.07 -13.53 2.56
C PHE A 194 -9.54 -13.49 2.15
N LEU A 195 -9.99 -12.44 1.46
CA LEU A 195 -11.39 -12.27 1.05
C LEU A 195 -11.82 -13.40 0.13
N LYS A 196 -10.99 -13.78 -0.83
CA LYS A 196 -11.24 -14.97 -1.67
C LYS A 196 -11.43 -16.24 -0.83
N ASN A 197 -10.52 -16.52 0.11
CA ASN A 197 -10.62 -17.73 0.93
C ASN A 197 -11.80 -17.68 1.90
N PHE A 198 -12.21 -16.50 2.36
CA PHE A 198 -13.43 -16.31 3.15
C PHE A 198 -14.65 -16.84 2.40
N TRP A 199 -14.84 -16.43 1.15
CA TRP A 199 -15.96 -16.88 0.33
C TRP A 199 -15.96 -18.39 0.09
N LEU A 200 -14.78 -18.97 -0.18
CA LEU A 200 -14.63 -20.41 -0.34
C LEU A 200 -14.94 -21.19 0.96
N ASN A 201 -14.51 -20.65 2.11
CA ASN A 201 -14.73 -21.29 3.41
C ASN A 201 -16.18 -21.17 3.89
N GLN A 202 -16.86 -20.04 3.65
CA GLN A 202 -18.27 -19.90 4.02
C GLN A 202 -19.14 -20.97 3.35
N LEU A 203 -18.91 -21.24 2.05
CA LEU A 203 -19.59 -22.31 1.33
C LEU A 203 -19.32 -23.70 1.90
N ALA A 204 -18.10 -23.95 2.40
CA ALA A 204 -17.72 -25.24 2.96
C ALA A 204 -18.19 -25.45 4.41
N CYS A 205 -18.45 -24.38 5.15
CA CYS A 205 -18.63 -24.38 6.61
C CYS A 205 -20.01 -23.94 7.09
N GLU A 206 -20.96 -23.75 6.16
CA GLU A 206 -22.31 -23.23 6.43
C GLU A 206 -23.06 -24.05 7.49
N ASP A 207 -22.95 -25.38 7.41
CA ASP A 207 -23.61 -26.36 8.30
C ASP A 207 -22.83 -26.65 9.60
N SER A 208 -21.69 -25.98 9.83
CA SER A 208 -20.89 -26.24 11.03
C SER A 208 -21.57 -25.70 12.30
N SER A 209 -21.49 -26.49 13.37
CA SER A 209 -22.07 -26.14 14.68
C SER A 209 -21.48 -24.88 15.33
N ASP A 210 -20.27 -24.47 14.93
CA ASP A 210 -19.56 -23.27 15.42
C ASP A 210 -19.62 -22.09 14.42
N SER A 211 -20.49 -22.16 13.40
CA SER A 211 -20.54 -21.18 12.32
C SER A 211 -20.88 -19.75 12.79
N LEU A 212 -21.73 -19.59 13.81
CA LEU A 212 -22.03 -18.29 14.41
C LEU A 212 -20.81 -17.70 15.13
N GLY A 213 -20.12 -18.51 15.95
CA GLY A 213 -18.92 -18.06 16.67
C GLY A 213 -17.78 -17.68 15.73
N ASN A 214 -17.60 -18.45 14.65
CA ASN A 214 -16.63 -18.13 13.61
C ASN A 214 -16.98 -16.83 12.87
N ALA A 215 -18.26 -16.61 12.53
CA ALA A 215 -18.71 -15.38 11.88
C ALA A 215 -18.49 -14.15 12.78
N GLN A 216 -18.80 -14.25 14.08
CA GLN A 216 -18.56 -13.18 15.06
C GLN A 216 -17.07 -12.83 15.16
N ARG A 217 -16.20 -13.83 15.31
CA ARG A 217 -14.75 -13.62 15.38
C ARG A 217 -14.18 -12.99 14.12
N LEU A 218 -14.65 -13.41 12.94
CA LEU A 218 -14.25 -12.82 11.67
C LEU A 218 -14.71 -11.36 11.56
N LEU A 219 -15.93 -11.06 11.97
CA LEU A 219 -16.44 -9.68 11.96
C LEU A 219 -15.62 -8.79 12.89
N GLU A 220 -15.42 -9.21 14.15
CA GLU A 220 -14.60 -8.50 15.13
C GLU A 220 -13.18 -8.24 14.57
N THR A 221 -12.58 -9.23 13.93
CA THR A 221 -11.24 -9.11 13.34
C THR A 221 -11.21 -8.14 12.16
N ILE A 222 -12.18 -8.23 11.24
CA ILE A 222 -12.26 -7.39 10.05
C ILE A 222 -12.58 -5.93 10.41
N GLU A 223 -13.33 -5.69 11.50
CA GLU A 223 -13.60 -4.35 12.01
C GLU A 223 -12.33 -3.65 12.55
N MET A 224 -11.32 -4.42 12.97
CA MET A 224 -10.02 -3.90 13.40
C MET A 224 -9.01 -3.68 12.24
N VAL A 225 -9.38 -4.04 11.00
CA VAL A 225 -8.51 -3.86 9.82
C VAL A 225 -8.55 -2.42 9.36
N GLU A 226 -7.38 -1.84 9.09
CA GLU A 226 -7.32 -0.49 8.56
C GLU A 226 -7.92 -0.39 7.15
N SER A 227 -8.79 0.60 6.96
CA SER A 227 -9.40 0.88 5.66
C SER A 227 -8.34 0.98 4.56
N PRO A 228 -8.51 0.28 3.43
CA PRO A 228 -7.61 0.42 2.28
C PRO A 228 -7.45 1.87 1.81
N LEU A 229 -8.52 2.67 1.82
CA LEU A 229 -8.47 4.08 1.42
C LEU A 229 -7.61 4.93 2.37
N THR A 230 -7.70 4.69 3.68
CA THR A 230 -6.85 5.37 4.66
C THR A 230 -5.39 4.96 4.48
N SER A 231 -5.14 3.67 4.28
CA SER A 231 -3.79 3.12 4.14
C SER A 231 -3.11 3.59 2.86
N ILE A 232 -3.79 3.55 1.71
CA ILE A 232 -3.21 4.01 0.43
C ILE A 232 -2.93 5.51 0.44
N ARG A 233 -3.77 6.31 1.12
CA ARG A 233 -3.51 7.74 1.31
C ARG A 233 -2.19 7.95 2.05
N ARG A 234 -1.97 7.23 3.15
CA ARG A 234 -0.69 7.28 3.89
C ARG A 234 0.48 6.78 3.06
N ALA A 235 0.29 5.72 2.27
CA ALA A 235 1.33 5.23 1.40
C ALA A 235 1.77 6.29 0.37
N PHE A 236 0.82 6.97 -0.30
CA PHE A 236 1.15 8.09 -1.18
C PHE A 236 1.86 9.23 -0.43
N MET A 237 1.36 9.62 0.73
CA MET A 237 2.01 10.64 1.57
C MET A 237 3.45 10.27 1.95
N THR A 238 3.69 9.00 2.29
CA THR A 238 5.03 8.48 2.60
C THR A 238 5.96 8.60 1.41
N GLU A 239 5.51 8.21 0.22
CA GLU A 239 6.33 8.33 -0.99
C GLU A 239 6.63 9.79 -1.35
N ILE A 240 5.64 10.69 -1.26
CA ILE A 240 5.80 12.11 -1.57
C ILE A 240 6.75 12.79 -0.58
N LEU A 241 6.46 12.68 0.72
CA LEU A 241 7.23 13.39 1.75
C LEU A 241 8.62 12.77 1.94
N GLY A 242 8.75 11.45 1.82
CA GLY A 242 10.04 10.76 1.93
C GLY A 242 10.97 11.12 0.77
N SER A 243 10.44 11.18 -0.46
CA SER A 243 11.24 11.55 -1.63
C SER A 243 11.69 13.01 -1.59
N ILE A 244 10.85 13.92 -1.09
CA ILE A 244 11.21 15.33 -0.86
C ILE A 244 12.33 15.44 0.17
N GLU A 245 12.23 14.71 1.29
CA GLU A 245 13.27 14.69 2.33
C GLU A 245 14.61 14.24 1.73
N LEU A 246 14.63 13.18 0.90
CA LEU A 246 15.84 12.71 0.24
C LEU A 246 16.47 13.77 -0.68
N VAL A 247 15.67 14.61 -1.35
CA VAL A 247 16.18 15.76 -2.11
C VAL A 247 16.76 16.81 -1.16
N GLN A 248 16.03 17.15 -0.10
CA GLN A 248 16.43 18.16 0.88
C GLN A 248 17.76 17.83 1.57
N VAL A 249 17.94 16.58 2.00
CA VAL A 249 19.17 16.11 2.66
C VAL A 249 20.28 15.71 1.69
N ASN A 250 20.09 15.95 0.38
CA ASN A 250 21.04 15.63 -0.69
C ASN A 250 21.42 14.13 -0.76
N ARG A 251 20.46 13.25 -0.48
CA ARG A 251 20.62 11.78 -0.53
C ARG A 251 19.83 11.12 -1.66
N SER A 252 19.14 11.91 -2.49
CA SER A 252 18.49 11.41 -3.70
C SER A 252 19.49 10.80 -4.69
N SER A 253 19.20 9.60 -5.18
CA SER A 253 19.95 8.96 -6.27
C SER A 253 19.73 9.63 -7.63
N PHE A 254 18.65 10.41 -7.77
CA PHE A 254 18.26 11.08 -9.01
C PHE A 254 18.74 12.53 -9.06
N PHE A 255 18.82 13.20 -7.91
CA PHE A 255 19.26 14.59 -7.80
C PHE A 255 20.58 14.66 -7.02
N PRO A 256 21.75 14.57 -7.71
CA PRO A 256 23.05 14.47 -7.06
C PRO A 256 23.45 15.77 -6.36
N SER A 257 24.21 15.63 -5.29
CA SER A 257 24.73 16.76 -4.51
C SER A 257 25.91 17.47 -5.19
N GLY A 258 26.28 18.65 -4.68
CA GLY A 258 27.46 19.40 -5.13
C GLY A 258 27.24 20.25 -6.38
N VAL A 259 28.33 20.59 -7.08
CA VAL A 259 28.31 21.57 -8.19
C VAL A 259 27.42 21.11 -9.36
N MET A 260 27.37 19.79 -9.60
CA MET A 260 26.50 19.21 -10.63
C MET A 260 25.01 19.31 -10.26
N GLY A 261 24.67 19.32 -8.96
CA GLY A 261 23.31 19.50 -8.47
C GLY A 261 22.67 20.81 -8.93
N TYR A 262 23.46 21.89 -9.07
CA TYR A 262 22.97 23.19 -9.55
C TYR A 262 22.37 23.14 -10.97
N ILE A 263 22.80 22.19 -11.80
CA ILE A 263 22.27 22.01 -13.15
C ILE A 263 20.85 21.41 -13.10
N HIS A 264 20.53 20.70 -12.02
CA HIS A 264 19.25 20.00 -11.83
C HIS A 264 18.23 20.80 -11.03
N GLU A 265 18.57 21.98 -10.50
CA GLU A 265 17.65 22.82 -9.72
C GLU A 265 16.32 23.17 -10.47
N PRO A 266 16.32 23.42 -11.80
CA PRO A 266 15.07 23.57 -12.55
C PRO A 266 14.24 22.28 -12.67
N ASP A 267 14.90 21.12 -12.76
CA ASP A 267 14.26 19.79 -12.80
C ASP A 267 13.60 19.49 -11.44
N ILE A 268 14.33 19.74 -10.34
CA ILE A 268 13.82 19.64 -8.97
C ILE A 268 12.59 20.54 -8.78
N TYR A 269 12.64 21.78 -9.27
CA TYR A 269 11.49 22.70 -9.16
C TYR A 269 10.24 22.15 -9.85
N PHE A 270 10.40 21.61 -11.05
CA PHE A 270 9.31 20.99 -11.80
C PHE A 270 8.75 19.76 -11.07
N TYR A 271 9.64 18.90 -10.56
CA TYR A 271 9.29 17.76 -9.72
C TYR A 271 8.47 18.17 -8.48
N LEU A 272 8.96 19.13 -7.69
CA LEU A 272 8.27 19.60 -6.48
C LEU A 272 6.91 20.21 -6.77
N THR A 273 6.79 20.97 -7.87
CA THR A 273 5.51 21.54 -8.31
C THR A 273 4.50 20.44 -8.65
N HIS A 274 4.96 19.34 -9.25
CA HIS A 274 4.12 18.17 -9.50
C HIS A 274 3.72 17.46 -8.19
N GLN A 275 4.66 17.26 -7.26
CA GLN A 275 4.36 16.65 -5.96
C GLN A 275 3.32 17.44 -5.16
N LEU A 276 3.41 18.77 -5.17
CA LEU A 276 2.40 19.63 -4.54
C LEU A 276 1.01 19.44 -5.14
N ARG A 277 0.93 19.25 -6.46
CA ARG A 277 -0.35 18.99 -7.14
C ARG A 277 -0.93 17.64 -6.74
N LEU A 278 -0.11 16.60 -6.67
CA LEU A 278 -0.53 15.27 -6.22
C LEU A 278 -1.02 15.32 -4.77
N LEU A 279 -0.34 16.06 -3.90
CA LEU A 279 -0.75 16.25 -2.52
C LEU A 279 -2.16 16.86 -2.42
N ASN A 280 -2.47 17.87 -3.23
CA ASN A 280 -3.81 18.48 -3.27
C ASN A 280 -4.89 17.50 -3.76
N ASP A 281 -4.55 16.60 -4.68
CA ASP A 281 -5.49 15.55 -5.11
C ASP A 281 -5.79 14.57 -3.96
N LEU A 282 -4.81 14.27 -3.11
CA LEU A 282 -4.96 13.36 -1.95
C LEU A 282 -5.94 13.89 -0.90
N GLU A 283 -6.11 15.20 -0.76
CA GLU A 283 -7.10 15.79 0.16
C GLU A 283 -8.53 15.35 -0.18
N ASN A 284 -8.79 15.07 -1.47
CA ASN A 284 -10.11 14.70 -1.98
C ASN A 284 -10.17 13.24 -2.43
N LEU A 285 -9.28 12.38 -1.91
CA LEU A 285 -9.09 11.00 -2.38
C LEU A 285 -10.38 10.16 -2.36
N ASP A 286 -11.34 10.47 -1.50
CA ASP A 286 -12.62 9.74 -1.41
C ASP A 286 -13.53 9.99 -2.63
N THR A 287 -13.40 11.16 -3.27
CA THR A 287 -14.21 11.56 -4.44
C THR A 287 -13.42 11.65 -5.75
N LEU A 288 -12.09 11.58 -5.67
CA LEU A 288 -11.16 11.78 -6.79
C LEU A 288 -11.29 10.70 -7.86
N THR A 289 -11.85 10.94 -9.03
CA THR A 289 -11.94 9.87 -10.06
C THR A 289 -10.59 9.39 -10.60
N GLY A 290 -9.57 10.25 -10.54
CA GLY A 290 -8.17 9.92 -10.81
C GLY A 290 -7.28 11.11 -10.53
N PHE A 291 -5.98 10.87 -10.39
CA PHE A 291 -4.99 11.92 -10.17
C PHE A 291 -4.94 12.91 -11.35
N SER A 292 -4.63 14.15 -11.00
CA SER A 292 -4.37 15.23 -11.92
C SER A 292 -3.29 14.86 -12.94
N LYS A 293 -3.61 14.92 -14.24
CA LYS A 293 -2.64 14.66 -15.32
C LYS A 293 -1.44 15.59 -15.26
N LEU A 294 -0.24 15.03 -15.45
CA LEU A 294 0.98 15.80 -15.62
C LEU A 294 0.89 16.81 -16.78
N PRO A 295 1.40 18.04 -16.61
CA PRO A 295 1.68 18.91 -17.75
C PRO A 295 2.78 18.31 -18.65
N GLU A 296 2.94 18.83 -19.86
CA GLU A 296 4.02 18.40 -20.76
C GLU A 296 5.38 18.54 -20.06
N ILE A 297 6.11 17.43 -19.96
CA ILE A 297 7.41 17.40 -19.28
C ILE A 297 8.40 18.22 -20.13
N PRO A 298 8.95 19.30 -19.60
CA PRO A 298 9.90 20.10 -20.36
C PRO A 298 11.19 19.33 -20.63
N TRP A 299 11.88 19.67 -21.71
CA TRP A 299 13.10 18.99 -22.15
C TRP A 299 14.22 18.95 -21.09
N TYR A 300 14.21 19.88 -20.13
CA TYR A 300 15.20 19.97 -19.06
C TYR A 300 14.86 19.11 -17.82
N ALA A 301 13.65 18.56 -17.72
CA ALA A 301 13.17 17.80 -16.57
C ALA A 301 13.35 16.28 -16.74
N ILE A 302 14.60 15.87 -17.00
CA ILE A 302 14.96 14.50 -17.40
C ILE A 302 14.74 13.51 -16.25
N TYR A 303 15.11 13.86 -15.03
CA TYR A 303 14.97 12.98 -13.88
C TYR A 303 13.52 12.93 -13.40
N THR A 304 12.81 14.05 -13.48
CA THR A 304 11.37 14.06 -13.26
C THR A 304 10.66 13.09 -14.20
N LYS A 305 11.06 13.02 -15.47
CA LYS A 305 10.52 12.04 -16.42
C LYS A 305 10.69 10.59 -15.95
N VAL A 306 11.82 10.25 -15.31
CA VAL A 306 12.06 8.89 -14.78
C VAL A 306 11.21 8.64 -13.53
N LEU A 307 11.14 9.63 -12.64
CA LEU A 307 10.40 9.55 -11.38
C LEU A 307 8.88 9.49 -11.58
N ILE A 308 8.35 10.02 -12.69
CA ILE A 308 6.91 10.09 -12.99
C ILE A 308 6.42 8.97 -13.92
N LEU A 309 7.24 7.97 -14.26
CA LEU A 309 6.80 6.79 -15.06
C LEU A 309 5.69 5.94 -14.40
N GLY A 310 5.08 6.39 -13.29
CA GLY A 310 4.10 5.69 -12.49
C GLY A 310 2.72 6.35 -12.36
N GLU A 311 2.33 7.42 -13.07
CA GLU A 311 0.98 8.02 -12.90
C GLU A 311 -0.15 6.99 -13.12
N ASP A 312 -0.04 6.16 -14.16
CA ASP A 312 -0.98 5.06 -14.38
C ASP A 312 -0.93 4.04 -13.23
N ALA A 313 0.26 3.79 -12.68
CA ALA A 313 0.41 2.90 -11.52
C ALA A 313 -0.23 3.47 -10.25
N TRP A 314 -0.18 4.79 -10.04
CA TRP A 314 -0.84 5.47 -8.92
C TRP A 314 -2.36 5.42 -9.05
N ASN A 315 -2.89 5.71 -10.24
CA ASN A 315 -4.32 5.56 -10.52
C ASN A 315 -4.79 4.11 -10.35
N ASN A 316 -4.00 3.14 -10.83
CA ASN A 316 -4.28 1.72 -10.64
C ASN A 316 -4.25 1.31 -9.18
N ALA A 317 -3.29 1.78 -8.39
CA ALA A 317 -3.19 1.52 -6.95
C ALA A 317 -4.41 2.10 -6.20
N LEU A 318 -4.81 3.33 -6.52
CA LEU A 318 -6.01 3.95 -5.96
C LEU A 318 -7.29 3.19 -6.34
N SER A 319 -7.44 2.83 -7.63
CA SER A 319 -8.60 2.07 -8.11
C SER A 319 -8.70 0.70 -7.41
N ASN A 320 -7.59 -0.04 -7.33
CA ASN A 320 -7.52 -1.31 -6.60
C ASN A 320 -7.87 -1.13 -5.12
N SER A 321 -7.37 -0.07 -4.48
CA SER A 321 -7.70 0.25 -3.09
C SER A 321 -9.18 0.52 -2.87
N ARG A 322 -9.86 1.18 -3.83
CA ARG A 322 -11.31 1.42 -3.77
C ARG A 322 -12.12 0.15 -3.89
N GLY A 323 -11.80 -0.68 -4.88
CA GLY A 323 -12.44 -1.98 -5.03
C GLY A 323 -12.24 -2.86 -3.80
N MET A 324 -11.03 -2.88 -3.24
CA MET A 324 -10.72 -3.61 -2.02
C MET A 324 -11.48 -3.07 -0.80
N HIS A 325 -11.58 -1.74 -0.66
CA HIS A 325 -12.36 -1.12 0.40
C HIS A 325 -13.84 -1.49 0.31
N GLY A 326 -14.45 -1.34 -0.87
CA GLY A 326 -15.84 -1.72 -1.10
C GLY A 326 -16.09 -3.20 -0.79
N LEU A 327 -15.18 -4.08 -1.22
CA LEU A 327 -15.31 -5.52 -0.96
C LEU A 327 -15.16 -5.88 0.54
N LEU A 328 -14.29 -5.18 1.26
CA LEU A 328 -14.13 -5.33 2.70
C LEU A 328 -15.43 -4.94 3.44
N GLU A 329 -16.01 -3.80 3.10
CA GLU A 329 -17.28 -3.34 3.69
C GLU A 329 -18.44 -4.29 3.35
N PHE A 330 -18.54 -4.74 2.10
CA PHE A 330 -19.52 -5.74 1.70
C PHE A 330 -19.38 -7.05 2.49
N THR A 331 -18.14 -7.47 2.77
CA THR A 331 -17.87 -8.67 3.57
C THR A 331 -18.32 -8.50 5.03
N LYS A 332 -18.12 -7.31 5.62
CA LYS A 332 -18.66 -6.98 6.95
C LYS A 332 -20.17 -7.08 6.98
N ASP A 333 -20.85 -6.58 5.95
CA ASP A 333 -22.32 -6.64 5.87
C ASP A 333 -22.84 -8.07 5.73
N CYS A 334 -22.18 -8.89 4.92
CA CYS A 334 -22.51 -10.30 4.79
C CYS A 334 -22.37 -11.02 6.14
N LEU A 335 -21.30 -10.75 6.89
CA LEU A 335 -21.10 -11.30 8.23
C LEU A 335 -22.15 -10.83 9.23
N ARG A 336 -22.50 -9.54 9.24
CA ARG A 336 -23.56 -8.99 10.11
C ARG A 336 -24.92 -9.64 9.81
N ALA A 337 -25.25 -9.81 8.53
CA ALA A 337 -26.48 -10.47 8.09
C ALA A 337 -26.50 -11.94 8.54
N LEU A 338 -25.40 -12.68 8.35
CA LEU A 338 -25.23 -14.06 8.82
C LEU A 338 -25.43 -14.20 10.34
N ILE A 339 -24.83 -13.31 11.12
CA ILE A 339 -24.94 -13.31 12.59
C ILE A 339 -26.40 -13.05 13.01
N HIS A 340 -27.04 -12.04 12.42
CA HIS A 340 -28.43 -11.69 12.73
C HIS A 340 -29.39 -12.85 12.41
N MET A 341 -29.17 -13.56 11.31
CA MET A 341 -29.99 -14.71 10.92
C MET A 341 -29.87 -15.88 11.90
N LYS A 342 -28.65 -16.16 12.37
CA LYS A 342 -28.36 -17.26 13.30
C LYS A 342 -28.70 -16.92 14.76
N SER A 343 -29.00 -15.66 15.08
CA SER A 343 -29.41 -15.21 16.43
C SER A 343 -30.49 -14.11 16.38
N PRO A 344 -31.78 -14.46 16.16
CA PRO A 344 -32.88 -13.49 16.10
C PRO A 344 -33.10 -12.85 17.48
N GLY A 345 -32.65 -11.60 17.68
CA GLY A 345 -32.79 -10.87 18.95
C GLY A 345 -31.63 -9.92 19.28
N SER A 346 -30.47 -10.09 18.64
CA SER A 346 -29.43 -9.06 18.64
C SER A 346 -29.84 -7.98 17.64
N GLY A 347 -30.29 -6.82 18.13
CA GLY A 347 -30.88 -5.75 17.33
C GLY A 347 -30.07 -5.40 16.08
N GLY A 348 -30.53 -5.86 14.91
CA GLY A 348 -30.10 -5.39 13.60
C GLY A 348 -30.82 -4.09 13.27
N GLY A 349 -30.59 -3.05 14.08
CA GLY A 349 -30.97 -1.69 13.76
C GLY A 349 -29.76 -0.99 13.13
N ASP A 350 -29.81 -0.80 11.82
CA ASP A 350 -29.61 0.50 11.15
C ASP A 350 -29.32 0.26 9.66
N SER A 351 -29.61 1.29 8.86
CA SER A 351 -29.52 1.33 7.39
C SER A 351 -28.40 0.48 6.79
N LEU A 352 -28.71 -0.28 5.73
CA LEU A 352 -27.67 -0.88 4.88
C LEU A 352 -26.65 0.20 4.47
N PRO A 353 -25.34 -0.07 4.58
CA PRO A 353 -24.30 0.89 4.22
C PRO A 353 -24.13 1.03 2.70
N GLU A 354 -23.28 1.98 2.32
CA GLU A 354 -23.11 2.54 0.96
C GLU A 354 -22.88 1.51 -0.16
N PHE A 355 -22.21 0.39 0.13
CA PHE A 355 -21.75 -0.57 -0.88
C PHE A 355 -22.65 -1.79 -1.07
N THR A 356 -23.76 -1.87 -0.32
CA THR A 356 -24.60 -3.07 -0.25
C THR A 356 -26.07 -2.73 -0.49
N LYS A 357 -26.77 -3.51 -1.33
CA LYS A 357 -28.21 -3.39 -1.55
C LYS A 357 -28.95 -4.71 -1.33
N TYR A 358 -30.11 -4.65 -0.69
CA TYR A 358 -31.09 -5.74 -0.73
C TYR A 358 -31.75 -5.81 -2.10
N THR A 359 -31.84 -7.00 -2.67
CA THR A 359 -32.67 -7.24 -3.86
C THR A 359 -33.35 -8.60 -3.73
N ALA A 360 -34.64 -8.66 -4.08
CA ALA A 360 -35.30 -9.93 -4.38
C ALA A 360 -35.03 -10.23 -5.85
N LEU A 361 -34.29 -11.29 -6.14
CA LEU A 361 -34.05 -11.72 -7.52
C LEU A 361 -35.12 -12.75 -7.88
N GLU A 362 -35.82 -12.53 -8.99
CA GLU A 362 -36.55 -13.61 -9.65
C GLU A 362 -35.50 -14.51 -10.33
N ASP A 363 -35.02 -15.52 -9.61
CA ASP A 363 -34.10 -16.54 -10.14
C ASP A 363 -34.81 -17.42 -11.18
N GLY A 364 -35.22 -16.86 -12.33
CA GLY A 364 -35.84 -17.61 -13.45
C GLY A 364 -37.18 -18.30 -13.14
N GLU A 365 -37.57 -18.40 -11.87
CA GLU A 365 -38.84 -18.89 -11.37
C GLU A 365 -39.59 -17.72 -10.75
N LEU A 366 -40.64 -17.27 -11.45
CA LEU A 366 -41.59 -16.30 -10.89
C LEU A 366 -42.11 -16.85 -9.55
N GLY A 367 -41.78 -16.17 -8.45
CA GLY A 367 -42.30 -16.45 -7.11
C GLY A 367 -41.35 -17.11 -6.10
N SER A 368 -40.04 -17.26 -6.38
CA SER A 368 -39.10 -17.91 -5.43
C SER A 368 -38.86 -17.14 -4.13
N GLY A 369 -39.04 -15.80 -4.14
CA GLY A 369 -38.98 -14.96 -2.93
C GLY A 369 -37.62 -14.84 -2.25
N LYS A 370 -36.54 -15.43 -2.80
CA LYS A 370 -35.20 -15.37 -2.22
C LYS A 370 -34.63 -13.96 -2.27
N LYS A 371 -34.14 -13.47 -1.14
CA LYS A 371 -33.50 -12.16 -1.03
C LYS A 371 -31.99 -12.33 -1.12
N PHE A 372 -31.31 -11.32 -1.62
CA PHE A 372 -29.85 -11.28 -1.73
C PHE A 372 -29.33 -9.95 -1.21
N LEU A 373 -28.13 -9.96 -0.63
CA LEU A 373 -27.27 -8.78 -0.59
C LEU A 373 -26.45 -8.76 -1.86
N ILE A 374 -26.41 -7.60 -2.53
CA ILE A 374 -25.64 -7.40 -3.75
C ILE A 374 -24.62 -6.30 -3.53
N TYR A 375 -23.39 -6.56 -3.95
CA TYR A 375 -22.35 -5.55 -4.01
C TYR A 375 -22.65 -4.54 -5.12
N VAL A 376 -22.67 -3.26 -4.75
CA VAL A 376 -22.91 -2.14 -5.69
C VAL A 376 -21.80 -1.08 -5.64
N GLY A 377 -20.66 -1.44 -5.06
CA GLY A 377 -19.52 -0.55 -4.91
C GLY A 377 -18.64 -0.42 -6.16
N PRO A 378 -17.46 0.22 -6.02
CA PRO A 378 -16.48 0.39 -7.08
C PRO A 378 -16.06 -0.93 -7.75
N GLU A 379 -15.50 -0.86 -8.96
CA GLU A 379 -14.95 -2.04 -9.63
C GLU A 379 -13.91 -2.74 -8.74
N ILE A 380 -14.10 -4.05 -8.53
CA ILE A 380 -13.17 -4.86 -7.75
C ILE A 380 -11.98 -5.30 -8.59
N PRO A 381 -10.80 -5.53 -7.99
CA PRO A 381 -9.62 -5.96 -8.74
C PRO A 381 -9.93 -7.21 -9.58
N GLY A 382 -9.57 -7.19 -10.87
CA GLY A 382 -10.00 -8.21 -11.83
C GLY A 382 -9.72 -9.67 -11.41
N ARG A 383 -8.65 -9.92 -10.64
CA ARG A 383 -8.34 -11.25 -10.09
C ARG A 383 -9.35 -11.77 -9.07
N LEU A 384 -10.12 -10.89 -8.43
CA LEU A 384 -11.14 -11.24 -7.44
C LEU A 384 -12.54 -11.32 -8.08
N ASN A 385 -12.79 -10.59 -9.16
CA ASN A 385 -14.10 -10.52 -9.81
C ASN A 385 -14.63 -11.85 -10.34
N GLU A 386 -13.71 -12.75 -10.70
CA GLU A 386 -14.08 -14.09 -11.21
C GLU A 386 -14.30 -15.12 -10.10
N LEU A 387 -13.92 -14.80 -8.86
CA LEU A 387 -13.79 -15.78 -7.78
C LEU A 387 -14.64 -15.46 -6.55
N VAL A 388 -15.01 -14.20 -6.36
CA VAL A 388 -15.84 -13.74 -5.26
C VAL A 388 -17.27 -13.57 -5.75
N ASP A 389 -18.22 -14.28 -5.13
CA ASP A 389 -19.63 -14.06 -5.42
C ASP A 389 -20.07 -12.70 -4.86
N LEU A 390 -20.43 -11.79 -5.76
CA LEU A 390 -20.93 -10.45 -5.43
C LEU A 390 -22.41 -10.47 -5.04
N ARG A 391 -22.98 -11.66 -4.86
CA ARG A 391 -24.34 -11.91 -4.40
C ARG A 391 -24.28 -12.84 -3.20
N PHE A 392 -24.75 -12.36 -2.07
CA PHE A 392 -24.86 -13.15 -0.86
C PHE A 392 -26.33 -13.55 -0.65
N PRO A 393 -26.68 -14.86 -0.68
CA PRO A 393 -28.05 -15.30 -0.48
C PRO A 393 -28.52 -15.04 0.95
N LEU A 394 -29.76 -14.60 1.08
CA LEU A 394 -30.47 -14.47 2.33
C LEU A 394 -31.63 -15.51 2.33
N PRO A 395 -31.91 -16.17 3.46
CA PRO A 395 -32.97 -17.17 3.57
C PRO A 395 -34.37 -16.61 3.33
#